data_AF-A0A806J2M8-F1
#
_entry.id   AF-A0A806J2M8-F1
#
_cell.length_a   1.000
_cell.length_b   1.000
_cell.length_c   1.000
_cell.angle_alpha   90.00
_cell.angle_beta   90.00
_cell.angle_gamma   90.00
#
_symmetry.space_group_name_H-M   'P 1'
#
loop_
_entity.id
_entity.type
_entity.pdbx_description
1 polymer ?
#
loop_
_entity_poly.entity_id
_entity_poly.type
_entity_poly.pdbx_seq_one_letter_code
_entity_poly.pdbx_strand_id
1 'polypeptide(L)'
;MQFINIANEGVKTLAPYQAGKPIEELERELGISNIVKLASNENPFGFPESAKQAILKQLNDLTRYPDANGFELKATIAKKFGVQTNQITLGNGSNDLLGAVRPYVCQ
;
A
#
# COMPACT_ATOMS: atom_id res chain seq x y z
N MET A 1 9.07 24.19 23.94
CA MET A 1 8.45 24.60 22.66
C MET A 1 7.69 23.41 22.11
N GLN A 2 6.40 23.56 21.78
CA GLN A 2 5.66 22.50 21.08
C GLN A 2 5.83 22.70 19.56
N PHE A 3 6.26 21.65 18.86
CA PHE A 3 6.51 21.68 17.41
C PHE A 3 5.27 22.07 16.58
N ILE A 4 4.06 21.88 17.11
CA ILE A 4 2.81 22.25 16.44
C ILE A 4 2.69 23.76 16.16
N ASN A 5 3.32 24.59 16.99
CA ASN A 5 3.22 26.05 16.88
C ASN A 5 3.97 26.62 15.65
N ILE A 6 4.93 25.86 15.10
CA ILE A 6 5.73 26.24 13.92
C ILE A 6 5.35 25.46 12.65
N ALA A 7 4.36 24.56 12.74
CA ALA A 7 3.88 23.80 11.58
C ALA A 7 3.08 24.69 10.62
N ASN A 8 2.95 24.27 9.35
CA ASN A 8 2.06 24.91 8.37
C ASN A 8 0.60 24.84 8.86
N GLU A 9 -0.19 25.91 8.64
CA GLU A 9 -1.61 25.99 9.04
C GLU A 9 -2.44 24.77 8.61
N GLY A 10 -2.25 24.29 7.38
CA GLY A 10 -2.98 23.12 6.87
C GLY A 10 -2.68 21.84 7.65
N VAL A 11 -1.51 21.73 8.28
CA VAL A 11 -1.15 20.57 9.13
C VAL A 11 -1.82 20.68 10.51
N LYS A 12 -2.00 21.90 11.03
CA LYS A 12 -2.61 22.14 12.34
C LYS A 12 -4.07 21.69 12.40
N THR A 13 -4.76 21.66 11.26
CA THR A 13 -6.17 21.27 11.15
C THR A 13 -6.37 19.78 10.82
N LEU A 14 -5.31 19.01 10.58
CA LEU A 14 -5.44 17.60 10.22
C LEU A 14 -5.82 16.77 11.44
N ALA A 15 -6.87 15.96 11.30
CA ALA A 15 -7.13 14.87 12.21
C ALA A 15 -6.24 13.66 11.83
N PRO A 16 -5.68 12.93 12.81
CA PRO A 16 -4.99 11.68 12.53
C PRO A 16 -5.91 10.67 11.83
N TYR A 17 -5.35 9.91 10.89
CA TYR A 17 -6.05 8.77 10.31
C TYR A 17 -6.36 7.73 11.39
N GLN A 18 -7.61 7.29 11.46
CA GLN A 18 -8.05 6.25 12.39
C GLN A 18 -8.08 4.91 11.65
N ALA A 19 -7.01 4.13 11.83
CA ALA A 19 -6.96 2.77 11.31
C ALA A 19 -7.93 1.85 12.05
N GLY A 20 -8.36 0.76 11.39
CA GLY A 20 -9.09 -0.31 12.05
C GLY A 20 -8.26 -0.93 13.17
N LYS A 21 -8.91 -1.30 14.28
CA LYS A 21 -8.25 -1.91 15.44
C LYS A 21 -7.58 -3.24 15.06
N PRO A 22 -6.30 -3.47 15.39
CA PRO A 22 -5.63 -4.74 15.19
C PRO A 22 -6.32 -5.90 15.91
N ILE A 23 -6.22 -7.12 15.37
CA ILE A 23 -6.78 -8.32 16.01
C ILE A 23 -6.18 -8.48 17.41
N GLU A 24 -4.86 -8.37 17.51
CA GLU A 24 -4.10 -8.60 18.75
C GLU A 24 -4.47 -7.60 19.84
N GLU A 25 -4.87 -6.38 19.45
CA GLU A 25 -5.37 -5.39 20.40
C GLU A 25 -6.77 -5.75 20.89
N LEU A 26 -7.64 -6.19 19.99
CA LEU A 26 -8.99 -6.61 20.31
C LEU A 26 -9.02 -7.86 21.21
N GLU A 27 -8.14 -8.84 20.97
CA GLU A 27 -7.98 -10.04 21.81
C GLU A 27 -7.57 -9.69 23.23
N ARG A 28 -6.59 -8.78 23.40
CA ARG A 28 -6.14 -8.31 24.71
C ARG A 28 -7.24 -7.57 25.48
N GLU A 29 -8.06 -6.80 24.79
CA GLU A 29 -9.11 -5.98 25.41
C GLU A 29 -10.33 -6.82 25.82
N LEU A 30 -10.76 -7.73 24.95
CA LEU A 30 -12.02 -8.46 25.13
C LEU A 30 -11.84 -9.89 25.67
N GLY A 31 -10.60 -10.40 25.72
CA GLY A 31 -10.31 -11.76 26.16
C GLY A 31 -10.89 -12.84 25.23
N ILE A 32 -11.20 -12.49 23.98
CA ILE A 32 -11.73 -13.40 22.96
C ILE A 32 -10.60 -14.03 22.15
N SER A 33 -10.91 -15.16 21.52
CA SER A 33 -10.00 -15.87 20.60
C SER A 33 -10.76 -16.31 19.34
N ASN A 34 -10.03 -16.74 18.31
CA ASN A 34 -10.58 -17.16 17.02
C ASN A 34 -11.37 -16.08 16.28
N ILE A 35 -10.85 -14.84 16.28
CA ILE A 35 -11.48 -13.72 15.58
C ILE A 35 -11.46 -13.98 14.06
N VAL A 36 -12.62 -13.84 13.44
CA VAL A 36 -12.76 -13.83 11.97
C VAL A 36 -12.66 -12.39 11.48
N LYS A 37 -11.54 -12.05 10.81
CA LYS A 37 -11.28 -10.69 10.32
C LYS A 37 -11.99 -10.44 8.98
N LEU A 38 -12.96 -9.51 8.99
CA LEU A 38 -13.72 -9.07 7.80
C LEU A 38 -13.68 -7.54 7.60
N ALA A 39 -12.72 -6.85 8.21
CA ALA A 39 -12.74 -5.38 8.37
C ALA A 39 -11.85 -4.58 7.40
N SER A 40 -11.12 -5.23 6.49
CA SER A 40 -10.10 -4.55 5.67
C SER A 40 -10.09 -4.92 4.19
N ASN A 41 -11.17 -5.55 3.69
CA ASN A 41 -11.29 -6.01 2.29
C ASN A 41 -10.13 -6.91 1.81
N GLU A 42 -9.50 -7.63 2.73
CA GLU A 42 -8.41 -8.55 2.44
C GLU A 42 -8.94 -9.80 1.71
N ASN A 43 -8.12 -10.38 0.82
CA ASN A 43 -8.47 -11.61 0.15
C ASN A 43 -8.29 -12.82 1.12
N PRO A 44 -9.35 -13.62 1.39
CA PRO A 44 -9.27 -14.72 2.36
C PRO A 44 -8.44 -15.91 1.87
N PHE A 45 -8.14 -16.01 0.57
CA PHE A 45 -7.43 -17.15 -0.02
C PHE A 45 -5.91 -17.05 0.06
N GLY A 46 -5.38 -15.92 0.56
CA GLY A 46 -3.94 -15.66 0.61
C GLY A 46 -3.31 -15.48 -0.78
N PHE A 47 -1.98 -15.62 -0.86
CA PHE A 47 -1.27 -15.51 -2.13
C PHE A 47 -1.52 -16.73 -3.03
N PRO A 48 -1.66 -16.53 -4.36
CA PRO A 48 -1.61 -17.63 -5.29
C PRO A 48 -0.23 -18.30 -5.25
N GLU A 49 -0.16 -19.60 -5.51
CA GLU A 49 1.08 -20.38 -5.39
C GLU A 49 2.19 -19.84 -6.31
N SER A 50 1.83 -19.37 -7.52
CA SER A 50 2.77 -18.74 -8.44
C SER A 50 3.46 -17.50 -7.86
N ALA A 51 2.73 -16.67 -7.10
CA ALA A 51 3.29 -15.48 -6.46
C ALA A 51 4.21 -15.87 -5.29
N LYS A 52 3.83 -16.86 -4.48
CA LYS A 52 4.70 -17.38 -3.41
C LYS A 52 6.03 -17.87 -3.96
N GLN A 53 6.00 -18.67 -5.02
CA GLN A 53 7.20 -19.19 -5.66
C GLN A 53 8.07 -18.08 -6.27
N ALA A 54 7.46 -17.04 -6.87
CA ALA A 54 8.21 -15.90 -7.38
C ALA A 54 8.92 -15.11 -6.27
N ILE A 55 8.25 -14.90 -5.13
CA ILE A 55 8.85 -14.24 -3.95
C ILE A 55 10.02 -15.07 -3.42
N LEU A 56 9.83 -16.37 -3.22
CA LEU A 56 10.87 -17.28 -2.71
C LEU A 56 12.12 -17.27 -3.59
N LYS A 57 11.96 -17.24 -4.91
CA LYS A 57 13.08 -17.18 -5.87
C LYS A 57 13.88 -15.88 -5.76
N GLN A 58 13.25 -14.77 -5.39
CA GLN A 58 13.89 -13.45 -5.32
C GLN A 58 14.60 -13.19 -3.98
N LEU A 59 14.39 -14.02 -2.95
CA LEU A 59 14.87 -13.76 -1.58
C LEU A 59 16.37 -13.44 -1.50
N ASN A 60 17.21 -14.10 -2.31
CA ASN A 60 18.66 -13.90 -2.31
C ASN A 60 19.09 -12.56 -2.94
N ASP A 61 18.23 -11.95 -3.75
CA ASP A 61 18.53 -10.76 -4.55
C ASP A 61 17.92 -9.46 -3.95
N LEU A 62 17.29 -9.55 -2.78
CA LEU A 62 16.62 -8.41 -2.12
C LEU A 62 17.59 -7.32 -1.59
N THR A 63 18.91 -7.52 -1.70
CA THR A 63 19.93 -6.54 -1.27
C THR A 63 20.21 -5.45 -2.30
N ARG A 64 19.60 -5.55 -3.49
CA ARG A 64 19.74 -4.58 -4.57
C ARG A 64 18.44 -3.79 -4.73
N TYR A 65 18.60 -2.53 -5.14
CA TYR A 65 17.44 -1.75 -5.57
C TYR A 65 16.78 -2.42 -6.78
N PRO A 66 15.44 -2.46 -6.84
CA PRO A 66 14.73 -2.95 -8.02
C PRO A 66 14.90 -1.98 -9.19
N ASP A 67 14.46 -2.40 -10.38
CA ASP A 67 14.26 -1.49 -11.50
C ASP A 67 13.26 -0.38 -11.10
N ALA A 68 13.76 0.85 -11.03
CA ALA A 68 12.97 2.03 -10.65
C ALA A 68 11.81 2.32 -11.60
N ASN A 69 11.89 1.88 -12.86
CA ASN A 69 10.83 2.09 -13.85
C ASN A 69 9.80 0.96 -13.88
N GLY A 70 10.08 -0.19 -13.26
CA GLY A 70 9.23 -1.37 -13.26
C GLY A 70 8.90 -1.86 -14.67
N PHE A 71 9.89 -1.89 -15.56
CA PHE A 71 9.77 -2.17 -16.99
C PHE A 71 8.94 -3.42 -17.29
N GLU A 72 9.31 -4.56 -16.70
CA GLU A 72 8.63 -5.85 -16.90
C GLU A 72 7.18 -5.84 -16.39
N LEU A 73 6.93 -5.17 -15.25
CA LEU A 73 5.60 -5.04 -14.68
C LEU A 73 4.71 -4.18 -15.57
N LYS A 74 5.20 -3.03 -16.04
CA LYS A 74 4.47 -2.15 -16.97
C LYS A 74 4.17 -2.87 -18.29
N ALA A 75 5.13 -3.59 -18.86
CA ALA A 75 4.92 -4.36 -20.09
C ALA A 75 3.84 -5.44 -19.90
N THR A 76 3.85 -6.15 -18.78
CA THR A 76 2.86 -7.18 -18.46
C THR A 76 1.45 -6.59 -18.29
N ILE A 77 1.32 -5.48 -17.56
CA ILE A 77 0.04 -4.77 -17.37
C ILE A 77 -0.47 -4.22 -18.71
N ALA A 78 0.39 -3.58 -19.50
CA ALA A 78 0.08 -3.04 -20.82
C ALA A 78 -0.52 -4.12 -21.74
N LYS A 79 0.14 -5.27 -21.83
CA LYS A 79 -0.33 -6.43 -22.59
C LYS A 79 -1.67 -6.95 -22.06
N LYS A 80 -1.83 -7.06 -20.74
CA LYS A 80 -3.06 -7.60 -20.12
C LYS A 80 -4.29 -6.74 -20.41
N PHE A 81 -4.14 -5.42 -20.39
CA PHE A 81 -5.26 -4.48 -20.52
C PHE A 81 -5.35 -3.79 -21.89
N GLY A 82 -4.44 -4.07 -22.82
CA GLY A 82 -4.46 -3.50 -24.17
C GLY A 82 -4.16 -2.01 -24.21
N VAL A 83 -3.29 -1.52 -23.32
CA VAL A 83 -2.89 -0.11 -23.22
C VAL A 83 -1.41 0.07 -23.52
N GLN A 84 -0.97 1.31 -23.79
CA GLN A 84 0.44 1.62 -23.98
C GLN A 84 1.16 1.74 -22.62
N THR A 85 2.46 1.44 -22.58
CA THR A 85 3.25 1.51 -21.34
C THR A 85 3.36 2.93 -20.78
N ASN A 86 3.26 3.97 -21.62
CA ASN A 86 3.22 5.38 -21.21
C ASN A 86 1.89 5.79 -20.55
N GLN A 87 0.85 4.94 -20.59
CA GLN A 87 -0.42 5.13 -19.90
C GLN A 87 -0.42 4.50 -18.50
N ILE A 88 0.74 3.99 -18.04
CA ILE A 88 0.86 3.24 -16.77
C ILE A 88 1.86 3.93 -15.84
N THR A 89 1.38 4.28 -14.65
CA THR A 89 2.17 4.72 -13.51
C THR A 89 2.11 3.68 -12.40
N LEU A 90 3.25 3.36 -11.80
CA LEU A 90 3.37 2.43 -10.69
C LEU A 90 3.54 3.20 -9.39
N GLY A 91 2.98 2.69 -8.29
CA GLY A 91 3.12 3.25 -6.94
C GLY A 91 3.09 2.13 -5.90
N ASN A 92 3.53 2.43 -4.68
CA ASN A 92 3.54 1.45 -3.59
C ASN A 92 2.14 1.32 -2.95
N GLY A 93 1.22 0.74 -3.72
CA GLY A 93 -0.21 0.79 -3.43
C GLY A 93 -0.89 2.01 -4.07
N SER A 94 -2.20 1.90 -4.33
CA SER A 94 -2.95 2.97 -5.01
C SER A 94 -3.03 4.27 -4.22
N ASN A 95 -2.96 4.21 -2.89
CA ASN A 95 -2.98 5.40 -2.03
C ASN A 95 -1.77 6.32 -2.28
N ASP A 96 -0.61 5.74 -2.58
CA ASP A 96 0.60 6.47 -2.95
C ASP A 96 0.37 7.31 -4.23
N LEU A 97 -0.27 6.70 -5.23
CA LEU A 97 -0.64 7.38 -6.47
C LEU A 97 -1.68 8.50 -6.25
N LEU A 98 -2.66 8.29 -5.38
CA LEU A 98 -3.61 9.35 -5.02
C LEU A 98 -2.89 10.54 -4.36
N GLY A 99 -1.96 10.26 -3.46
CA GLY A 99 -1.11 11.28 -2.84
C GLY A 99 -0.26 12.04 -3.85
N ALA A 100 0.30 11.34 -4.84
CA ALA A 100 1.10 11.93 -5.90
C ALA A 100 0.27 12.80 -6.85
N VAL A 101 -0.96 12.41 -7.17
CA VAL A 101 -1.85 13.14 -8.09
C VAL A 101 -2.53 14.34 -7.41
N ARG A 102 -2.81 14.25 -6.11
CA ARG A 102 -3.54 15.28 -5.33
C ARG A 102 -3.05 16.72 -5.57
N PRO A 103 -1.75 17.06 -5.52
CA PRO A 103 -1.28 18.45 -5.71
C PRO A 103 -1.60 19.02 -7.10
N TYR A 104 -1.83 18.18 -8.11
CA TYR A 104 -2.09 18.61 -9.48
C TYR A 104 -3.58 18.84 -9.75
N VAL A 105 -4.46 18.23 -8.95
CA VAL A 105 -5.92 18.23 -9.17
C VAL A 105 -6.66 19.06 -8.12
N CYS A 106 -6.20 19.02 -6.87
CA CYS A 106 -6.78 19.77 -5.76
C CYS A 106 -5.95 21.04 -5.54
N GLN A 107 -6.15 22.04 -6.39
CA GLN A 107 -5.72 23.42 -6.11
C GLN A 107 -6.73 24.11 -5.20
#